data_AF-A0A835F009-F1
#
_entry.id   AF-A0A835F009-F1
#
_cell.length_a   1.000
_cell.length_b   1.000
_cell.length_c   1.000
_cell.angle_alpha   90.00
_cell.angle_beta   90.00
_cell.angle_gamma   90.00
#
_symmetry.space_group_name_H-M   'P 1'
#
loop_
_entity.id
_entity.type
_entity.pdbx_description
1 polymer ?
#
loop_
_entity_poly.entity_id
_entity_poly.type
_entity_poly.pdbx_seq_one_letter_code
_entity_poly.pdbx_strand_id
1 'polypeptide(L)'
;MAAAAAQEEEVIIVGAGQSGLAVSACLSQRGVKSLILERDDCVGSLWRKRAYDRLHLHLAKQYCALPHLPHPDSSPTYLPRDAFADYLDAYASRFGARTRLRREVTSARFDAGERRWVVDAVDLAAGGEVETYTARFLVVASGENDERFVPEVPGIEAFTGAVMHAAEYRSAKGMGGKAVLVVGCGNSGMEIAYDLAVGGAVTSIVARGELHLVTKEIWNVAMALHGYHVPAWIIDKLVLLMCAVVFGGDTARHGLRRPAVGPFTMKLTTPAYPVVDRPRRQRRRVRRREATPFRRHRLRHRLPELRQALAQALEGGERPILRGDGEEGNLRQLRGRRAHRRRHQRASPPREGPGQRQLNIYIHITTIYILACDFSKKKSL
;
A
#
# COMPACT_ATOMS: atom_id res chain seq x y z
N MET A 1 40.56 19.30 -7.63
CA MET A 1 39.74 18.60 -6.62
C MET A 1 39.74 17.13 -6.99
N ALA A 2 40.33 16.26 -6.17
CA ALA A 2 40.31 14.83 -6.44
C ALA A 2 38.85 14.34 -6.35
N ALA A 3 38.35 13.72 -7.42
CA ALA A 3 37.06 13.05 -7.36
C ALA A 3 37.15 11.98 -6.27
N ALA A 4 36.23 12.01 -5.29
CA ALA A 4 36.14 10.95 -4.30
C ALA A 4 36.02 9.61 -5.05
N ALA A 5 36.89 8.65 -4.74
CA ALA A 5 36.91 7.37 -5.43
C ALA A 5 35.54 6.69 -5.30
N ALA A 6 34.91 6.38 -6.43
CA ALA A 6 33.61 5.75 -6.44
C ALA A 6 33.70 4.36 -5.80
N GLN A 7 32.76 4.03 -4.93
CA GLN A 7 32.76 2.75 -4.22
C GLN A 7 32.22 1.65 -5.13
N GLU A 8 33.06 0.67 -5.45
CA GLU A 8 32.71 -0.43 -6.36
C GLU A 8 31.97 -1.56 -5.66
N GLU A 9 30.87 -1.99 -6.28
CA GLU A 9 30.04 -3.08 -5.81
C GLU A 9 29.68 -4.05 -6.94
N GLU A 10 29.29 -5.27 -6.60
CA GLU A 10 28.76 -6.21 -7.59
C GLU A 10 27.29 -5.92 -7.88
N VAL A 11 26.49 -5.79 -6.83
CA VAL A 11 25.06 -5.43 -6.90
C VAL A 11 24.74 -4.29 -5.93
N ILE A 12 24.06 -3.26 -6.42
CA ILE A 12 23.43 -2.25 -5.58
C ILE A 12 21.92 -2.49 -5.55
N ILE A 13 21.35 -2.47 -4.36
CA ILE A 13 19.91 -2.61 -4.10
C ILE A 13 19.41 -1.29 -3.51
N VAL A 14 18.44 -0.65 -4.15
CA VAL A 14 17.85 0.61 -3.69
C VAL A 14 16.61 0.30 -2.85
N GLY A 15 16.71 0.46 -1.52
CA GLY A 15 15.63 0.25 -0.55
C GLY A 15 15.80 -1.02 0.29
N ALA A 16 15.73 -0.86 1.62
CA ALA A 16 15.77 -1.92 2.63
C ALA A 16 14.36 -2.30 3.13
N GLY A 17 13.37 -2.26 2.25
CA GLY A 17 12.06 -2.87 2.47
C GLY A 17 12.12 -4.39 2.30
N GLN A 18 10.97 -5.06 2.49
CA GLN A 18 10.88 -6.52 2.37
C GLN A 18 11.40 -7.08 1.04
N SER A 19 11.24 -6.34 -0.06
CA SER A 19 11.74 -6.74 -1.39
C SER A 19 13.26 -6.69 -1.46
N GLY A 20 13.88 -5.60 -0.99
CA GLY A 20 15.33 -5.43 -1.03
C GLY A 20 16.05 -6.41 -0.11
N LEU A 21 15.50 -6.64 1.08
CA LEU A 21 16.00 -7.65 2.02
C LEU A 21 15.93 -9.06 1.42
N ALA A 22 14.80 -9.44 0.81
CA ALA A 22 14.66 -10.75 0.17
C ALA A 22 15.65 -10.96 -0.98
N VAL A 23 15.86 -9.93 -1.81
CA VAL A 23 16.86 -10.00 -2.90
C VAL A 23 18.27 -10.16 -2.32
N SER A 24 18.64 -9.35 -1.32
CA SER A 24 19.96 -9.43 -0.69
C SER A 24 20.23 -10.82 -0.09
N ALA A 25 19.25 -11.41 0.60
CA ALA A 25 19.38 -12.77 1.13
C ALA A 25 19.52 -13.83 0.03
N CYS A 26 18.71 -13.75 -1.04
CA CYS A 26 18.82 -14.67 -2.17
C CYS A 26 20.16 -14.58 -2.92
N LEU A 27 20.75 -13.39 -3.01
CA LEU A 27 22.08 -13.15 -3.58
C LEU A 27 23.19 -13.69 -2.67
N SER A 28 23.10 -13.41 -1.36
CA SER A 28 24.03 -13.91 -0.34
C SER A 28 24.10 -15.45 -0.35
N GLN A 29 22.96 -16.12 -0.45
CA GLN A 29 22.88 -17.59 -0.57
C GLN A 29 23.55 -18.16 -1.84
N ARG A 30 23.84 -17.32 -2.83
CA ARG A 30 24.56 -17.67 -4.07
C ARG A 30 26.00 -17.14 -4.08
N GLY A 31 26.48 -16.59 -2.97
CA GLY A 31 27.83 -16.02 -2.86
C GLY A 31 28.01 -14.67 -3.56
N VAL A 32 26.92 -14.02 -4.00
CA VAL A 32 26.95 -12.71 -4.68
C VAL A 32 26.85 -11.60 -3.65
N LYS A 33 27.82 -10.67 -3.66
CA LYS A 33 27.83 -9.56 -2.70
C LYS A 33 26.88 -8.45 -3.15
N SER A 34 26.11 -7.90 -2.22
CA SER A 34 25.19 -6.79 -2.50
C SER A 34 25.28 -5.71 -1.43
N LEU A 35 25.17 -4.44 -1.84
CA LEU A 35 24.99 -3.29 -0.96
C LEU A 35 23.54 -2.80 -1.04
N ILE A 36 22.87 -2.65 0.10
CA ILE A 36 21.56 -1.99 0.17
C ILE A 36 21.76 -0.53 0.55
N LEU A 37 21.20 0.40 -0.23
CA LEU A 37 21.11 1.82 0.09
C LEU A 37 19.68 2.14 0.52
N GLU A 38 19.49 2.62 1.76
CA GLU A 38 18.19 2.93 2.33
C GLU A 38 18.15 4.38 2.80
N ARG A 39 17.09 5.09 2.41
CA ARG A 39 16.89 6.51 2.75
C ARG A 39 16.59 6.71 4.23
N ASP A 40 15.84 5.83 4.84
CA ASP A 40 15.50 5.90 6.26
C ASP A 40 16.66 5.42 7.17
N ASP A 41 16.53 5.70 8.46
CA ASP A 41 17.44 5.26 9.53
C ASP A 41 17.19 3.83 10.03
N CYS A 42 16.35 3.05 9.34
CA CYS A 42 16.00 1.68 9.69
C CYS A 42 15.55 0.88 8.47
N VAL A 43 15.66 -0.45 8.57
CA VAL A 43 15.06 -1.36 7.59
C VAL A 43 13.55 -1.46 7.79
N GLY A 44 12.81 -1.79 6.74
CA GLY A 44 11.36 -1.94 6.82
C GLY A 44 10.64 -0.65 7.24
N SER A 45 11.18 0.52 6.88
CA SER A 45 10.72 1.84 7.35
C SER A 45 9.24 2.12 7.14
N LEU A 46 8.62 1.55 6.10
CA LEU A 46 7.15 1.57 5.90
C LEU A 46 6.41 1.05 7.15
N TRP A 47 6.84 -0.08 7.68
CA TRP A 47 6.22 -0.75 8.82
C TRP A 47 6.53 -0.03 10.12
N ARG A 48 7.77 0.43 10.30
CA ARG A 48 8.19 1.09 11.55
C ARG A 48 7.67 2.52 11.69
N LYS A 49 7.67 3.27 10.60
CA LYS A 49 7.44 4.73 10.65
C LYS A 49 6.13 5.19 10.05
N ARG A 50 5.57 4.47 9.07
CA ARG A 50 4.48 5.00 8.21
C ARG A 50 3.15 4.23 8.35
N ALA A 51 3.18 3.02 8.88
CA ALA A 51 1.97 2.23 9.15
C ALA A 51 1.30 2.63 10.47
N TYR A 52 -0.03 2.62 10.51
CA TYR A 52 -0.84 2.89 11.70
C TYR A 52 -0.82 1.71 12.69
N ASP A 53 -1.05 2.01 13.97
CA ASP A 53 -0.77 1.10 15.09
C ASP A 53 -1.61 -0.18 15.04
N ARG A 54 -2.86 -0.07 14.55
CA ARG A 54 -3.78 -1.20 14.48
C ARG A 54 -3.54 -2.12 13.28
N LEU A 55 -2.63 -1.76 12.36
CA LEU A 55 -2.42 -2.51 11.13
C LEU A 55 -2.04 -3.96 11.44
N HIS A 56 -2.74 -4.88 10.77
CA HIS A 56 -2.36 -6.28 10.67
C HIS A 56 -2.29 -6.65 9.20
N LEU A 57 -1.39 -7.57 8.82
CA LEU A 57 -1.33 -8.10 7.47
C LEU A 57 -2.71 -8.58 7.00
N HIS A 58 -3.03 -8.29 5.74
CA HIS A 58 -4.27 -8.74 5.11
C HIS A 58 -4.22 -10.20 4.69
N LEU A 59 -3.02 -10.70 4.42
CA LEU A 59 -2.77 -12.09 4.07
C LEU A 59 -2.31 -12.88 5.29
N ALA A 60 -2.56 -14.19 5.24
CA ALA A 60 -2.09 -15.10 6.26
C ALA A 60 -0.56 -15.27 6.20
N LYS A 61 0.07 -15.52 7.36
CA LYS A 61 1.53 -15.51 7.54
C LYS A 61 2.29 -16.36 6.54
N GLN A 62 1.75 -17.51 6.13
CA GLN A 62 2.40 -18.40 5.17
C GLN A 62 2.61 -17.77 3.79
N TYR A 63 1.78 -16.78 3.42
CA TYR A 63 1.94 -16.01 2.18
C TYR A 63 2.80 -14.77 2.37
N CYS A 64 3.24 -14.51 3.60
CA CYS A 64 4.02 -13.32 3.97
C CYS A 64 5.46 -13.63 4.38
N ALA A 65 5.90 -14.88 4.28
CA ALA A 65 7.28 -15.26 4.54
C ALA A 65 8.19 -14.81 3.40
N LEU A 66 9.33 -14.21 3.75
CA LEU A 66 10.41 -13.97 2.80
C LEU A 66 11.19 -15.26 2.53
N PRO A 67 11.86 -15.36 1.37
CA PRO A 67 12.61 -16.56 1.00
C PRO A 67 13.56 -17.00 2.10
N HIS A 68 13.67 -18.32 2.31
CA HIS A 68 14.59 -18.95 3.26
C HIS A 68 14.29 -18.73 4.76
N LEU A 69 13.25 -17.97 5.14
CA LEU A 69 12.88 -17.79 6.54
C LEU A 69 11.36 -17.76 6.73
N PRO A 70 10.72 -18.91 7.04
CA PRO A 70 9.29 -18.95 7.37
C PRO A 70 9.01 -18.19 8.67
N HIS A 71 7.75 -17.77 8.84
CA HIS A 71 7.28 -17.25 10.12
C HIS A 71 7.18 -18.37 11.16
N PRO A 72 7.50 -18.13 12.45
CA PRO A 72 7.34 -19.12 13.51
C PRO A 72 5.92 -19.68 13.60
N ASP A 73 5.78 -20.94 14.00
CA ASP A 73 4.46 -21.59 14.17
C ASP A 73 3.61 -20.90 15.24
N SER A 74 4.25 -20.36 16.28
CA SER A 74 3.61 -19.58 17.34
C SER A 74 3.06 -18.23 16.88
N SER A 75 3.49 -17.71 15.72
CA SER A 75 3.01 -16.43 15.21
C SER A 75 1.52 -16.47 14.84
N PRO A 76 0.76 -15.39 15.06
CA PRO A 76 -0.64 -15.33 14.68
C PRO A 76 -0.81 -15.45 13.16
N THR A 77 -1.95 -15.99 12.71
CA THR A 77 -2.26 -16.14 11.28
C THR A 77 -2.14 -14.83 10.52
N TYR A 78 -2.59 -13.71 11.10
CA TYR A 78 -2.45 -12.37 10.53
C TYR A 78 -1.55 -11.56 11.45
N LEU A 79 -0.31 -11.32 11.01
CA LEU A 79 0.71 -10.66 11.82
C LEU A 79 0.33 -9.19 12.08
N PRO A 80 0.46 -8.69 13.32
CA PRO A 80 0.44 -7.25 13.57
C PRO A 80 1.67 -6.59 12.95
N ARG A 81 1.56 -5.29 12.65
CA ARG A 81 2.64 -4.45 12.07
C ARG A 81 3.98 -4.66 12.76
N ASP A 82 4.01 -4.56 14.08
CA ASP A 82 5.25 -4.60 14.86
C ASP A 82 5.93 -5.96 14.76
N ALA A 83 5.16 -7.06 14.86
CA ALA A 83 5.72 -8.41 14.68
C ALA A 83 6.29 -8.64 13.27
N PHE A 84 5.70 -8.03 12.24
CA PHE A 84 6.26 -8.10 10.89
C PHE A 84 7.52 -7.23 10.76
N ALA A 85 7.57 -6.06 11.40
CA ALA A 85 8.77 -5.23 11.43
C ALA A 85 9.93 -5.96 12.14
N ASP A 86 9.66 -6.60 13.27
CA ASP A 86 10.66 -7.37 14.02
C ASP A 86 11.14 -8.59 13.23
N TYR A 87 10.25 -9.22 12.46
CA TYR A 87 10.62 -10.26 11.51
C TYR A 87 11.59 -9.74 10.42
N LEU A 88 11.40 -8.52 9.90
CA LEU A 88 12.31 -7.93 8.91
C LEU A 88 13.69 -7.61 9.50
N ASP A 89 13.75 -7.14 10.74
CA ASP A 89 15.02 -6.92 11.43
C ASP A 89 15.77 -8.25 11.64
N ALA A 90 15.06 -9.26 12.15
CA ALA A 90 15.61 -10.60 12.34
C ALA A 90 16.09 -11.20 11.00
N TYR A 91 15.35 -10.97 9.91
CA TYR A 91 15.73 -11.38 8.57
C TYR A 91 17.02 -10.71 8.11
N ALA A 92 17.11 -9.38 8.25
CA ALA A 92 18.30 -8.61 7.88
C ALA A 92 19.53 -9.09 8.66
N SER A 93 19.40 -9.32 9.97
CA SER A 93 20.49 -9.87 10.80
C SER A 93 20.86 -11.30 10.41
N ARG A 94 19.88 -12.19 10.18
CA ARG A 94 20.09 -13.61 9.88
C ARG A 94 20.87 -13.86 8.59
N PHE A 95 20.71 -12.99 7.61
CA PHE A 95 21.38 -13.07 6.30
C PHE A 95 22.53 -12.07 6.14
N GLY A 96 22.86 -11.31 7.19
CA GLY A 96 23.97 -10.34 7.17
C GLY A 96 23.79 -9.25 6.13
N ALA A 97 22.57 -8.71 5.98
CA ALA A 97 22.23 -7.74 4.95
C ALA A 97 23.08 -6.46 5.09
N ARG A 98 24.04 -6.26 4.17
CA ARG A 98 24.94 -5.11 4.19
C ARG A 98 24.19 -3.86 3.75
N THR A 99 23.76 -3.06 4.72
CA THR A 99 22.86 -1.93 4.51
C THR A 99 23.51 -0.62 4.95
N ARG A 100 23.45 0.40 4.09
CA ARG A 100 23.75 1.79 4.43
C ARG A 100 22.45 2.57 4.56
N LEU A 101 22.10 2.85 5.81
CA LEU A 101 20.92 3.63 6.19
C LEU A 101 21.20 5.13 5.99
N ARG A 102 20.16 5.95 5.87
CA ARG A 102 20.27 7.40 5.60
C ARG A 102 20.96 7.75 4.27
N ARG A 103 20.96 6.84 3.28
CA ARG A 103 21.48 7.07 1.93
C ARG A 103 20.32 7.20 0.96
N GLU A 104 20.00 8.43 0.56
CA GLU A 104 18.97 8.68 -0.44
C GLU A 104 19.57 8.56 -1.85
N VAL A 105 19.22 7.51 -2.58
CA VAL A 105 19.59 7.41 -4.00
C VAL A 105 18.83 8.46 -4.81
N THR A 106 19.56 9.39 -5.41
CA THR A 106 18.99 10.50 -6.20
C THR A 106 19.09 10.25 -7.69
N SER A 107 20.08 9.46 -8.13
CA SER A 107 20.42 9.25 -9.53
C SER A 107 20.98 7.84 -9.72
N ALA A 108 20.65 7.21 -10.85
CA ALA A 108 21.26 5.98 -11.32
C ALA A 108 21.32 6.02 -12.85
N ARG A 109 22.52 5.88 -13.41
CA ARG A 109 22.76 5.88 -14.86
C ARG A 109 23.62 4.68 -15.24
N PHE A 110 23.38 4.10 -16.39
CA PHE A 110 24.24 3.04 -16.91
C PHE A 110 25.32 3.67 -17.78
N ASP A 111 26.58 3.43 -17.41
CA ASP A 111 27.74 3.76 -18.23
C ASP A 111 28.00 2.59 -19.19
N ALA A 112 27.80 2.83 -20.48
CA ALA A 112 28.00 1.81 -21.51
C ALA A 112 29.47 1.49 -21.77
N GLY A 113 30.39 2.44 -21.54
CA GLY A 113 31.83 2.26 -21.72
C GLY A 113 32.39 1.33 -20.64
N GLU A 114 32.03 1.60 -19.38
CA GLU A 114 32.45 0.80 -18.22
C GLU A 114 31.55 -0.42 -17.96
N ARG A 115 30.43 -0.52 -18.68
CA ARG A 115 29.39 -1.56 -18.54
C ARG A 115 28.91 -1.71 -17.10
N ARG A 116 28.75 -0.57 -16.41
CA ARG A 116 28.40 -0.49 -14.99
C ARG A 116 27.36 0.60 -14.76
N TRP A 117 26.57 0.41 -13.72
CA TRP A 117 25.73 1.45 -13.15
C TRP A 117 26.57 2.41 -12.34
N VAL A 118 26.34 3.70 -12.48
CA VAL A 118 26.81 4.77 -11.60
C VAL A 118 25.60 5.27 -10.82
N VAL A 119 25.66 5.16 -9.49
CA VAL A 119 24.56 5.46 -8.57
C VAL A 119 25.01 6.56 -7.64
N ASP A 120 24.30 7.69 -7.66
CA ASP A 120 24.56 8.80 -6.76
C ASP A 120 23.56 8.75 -5.59
N ALA A 121 24.09 8.78 -4.37
CA ALA A 121 23.31 8.83 -3.16
C ALA A 121 23.73 10.02 -2.29
N VAL A 122 22.79 10.57 -1.54
CA VAL A 122 23.02 11.65 -0.58
C VAL A 122 23.07 11.04 0.82
N ASP A 123 24.12 11.31 1.58
CA ASP A 123 24.18 10.96 3.00
C ASP A 123 23.40 12.00 3.82
N LEU A 124 22.20 11.61 4.25
CA LEU A 124 21.31 12.44 5.05
C LEU A 124 21.79 12.62 6.50
N ALA A 125 22.77 11.82 6.96
CA ALA A 125 23.38 11.96 8.27
C ALA A 125 24.54 12.98 8.26
N ALA A 126 25.27 13.07 7.15
CA ALA A 126 26.46 13.91 6.99
C ALA A 126 26.18 15.23 6.26
N GLY A 127 25.01 15.85 6.51
CA GLY A 127 24.70 17.17 5.94
C GLY A 127 24.43 17.18 4.44
N GLY A 128 24.20 16.02 3.81
CA GLY A 128 23.81 15.93 2.41
C GLY A 128 24.98 15.77 1.42
N GLU A 129 26.12 15.27 1.87
CA GLU A 129 27.23 14.93 0.98
C GLU A 129 26.81 13.88 -0.06
N VAL A 130 27.25 14.08 -1.30
CA VAL A 130 26.98 13.15 -2.40
C VAL A 130 28.06 12.08 -2.43
N GLU A 131 27.63 10.83 -2.30
CA GLU A 131 28.43 9.62 -2.47
C GLU A 131 28.12 8.99 -3.83
N THR A 132 29.16 8.68 -4.62
CA THR A 132 29.01 7.95 -5.87
C THR A 132 29.45 6.50 -5.69
N TYR A 133 28.61 5.59 -6.17
CA TYR A 133 28.83 4.15 -6.18
C TYR A 133 28.83 3.64 -7.62
N THR A 134 29.58 2.56 -7.89
CA THR A 134 29.49 1.85 -9.17
C THR A 134 29.12 0.40 -8.95
N ALA A 135 28.29 -0.18 -9.84
CA ALA A 135 27.92 -1.59 -9.74
C ALA A 135 27.69 -2.26 -11.08
N ARG A 136 27.90 -3.59 -11.15
CA ARG A 136 27.56 -4.36 -12.35
C ARG A 136 26.04 -4.49 -12.53
N PHE A 137 25.32 -4.63 -11.43
CA PHE A 137 23.87 -4.77 -11.42
C PHE A 137 23.20 -3.79 -10.46
N LEU A 138 22.02 -3.32 -10.85
CA LEU A 138 21.17 -2.46 -10.05
C LEU A 138 19.82 -3.13 -9.83
N VAL A 139 19.37 -3.20 -8.59
CA VAL A 139 18.05 -3.67 -8.20
C VAL A 139 17.27 -2.49 -7.60
N VAL A 140 16.13 -2.17 -8.19
CA VAL A 140 15.22 -1.14 -7.67
C VAL A 140 14.19 -1.79 -6.75
N ALA A 141 14.31 -1.58 -5.45
CA ALA A 141 13.45 -2.10 -4.40
C ALA A 141 12.81 -1.00 -3.53
N SER A 142 12.65 0.20 -4.10
CA SER A 142 12.17 1.42 -3.40
C SER A 142 10.69 1.39 -3.01
N GLY A 143 9.93 0.42 -3.53
CA GLY A 143 8.50 0.27 -3.26
C GLY A 143 7.60 1.25 -4.03
N GLU A 144 6.33 0.89 -4.16
CA GLU A 144 5.31 1.66 -4.91
C GLU A 144 4.52 2.63 -4.01
N ASN A 145 4.49 2.40 -2.70
CA ASN A 145 3.66 3.15 -1.75
C ASN A 145 4.42 4.23 -0.97
N ASP A 146 5.64 4.56 -1.39
CA ASP A 146 6.48 5.52 -0.67
C ASP A 146 6.12 6.98 -0.98
N GLU A 147 5.62 7.23 -2.19
CA GLU A 147 5.24 8.58 -2.63
C GLU A 147 3.80 8.92 -2.24
N ARG A 148 3.63 10.00 -1.48
CA ARG A 148 2.32 10.51 -1.06
C ARG A 148 1.67 11.23 -2.24
N PHE A 149 0.48 10.79 -2.66
CA PHE A 149 -0.26 11.43 -3.75
C PHE A 149 -1.43 12.26 -3.24
N VAL A 150 -1.13 13.54 -2.94
CA VAL A 150 -1.98 14.75 -2.79
C VAL A 150 -2.96 15.17 -3.90
N PRO A 151 -4.20 14.68 -4.12
CA PRO A 151 -5.03 15.30 -5.16
C PRO A 151 -5.40 16.71 -4.72
N GLU A 152 -5.34 17.65 -5.65
CA GLU A 152 -5.89 18.99 -5.42
C GLU A 152 -7.40 18.89 -5.19
N VAL A 153 -7.88 19.50 -4.12
CA VAL A 153 -9.31 19.54 -3.77
C VAL A 153 -9.73 21.01 -3.77
N PRO A 154 -10.46 21.47 -4.79
CA PRO A 154 -10.95 22.84 -4.84
C PRO A 154 -11.72 23.22 -3.57
N GLY A 155 -11.36 24.36 -2.97
CA GLY A 155 -11.98 24.87 -1.75
C GLY A 155 -11.49 24.24 -0.45
N ILE A 156 -10.49 23.35 -0.48
CA ILE A 156 -9.92 22.76 0.73
C ILE A 156 -9.27 23.81 1.65
N GLU A 157 -8.81 24.93 1.10
CA GLU A 157 -8.16 26.00 1.86
C GLU A 157 -9.11 26.76 2.78
N ALA A 158 -10.42 26.72 2.48
CA ALA A 158 -11.46 27.26 3.36
C ALA A 158 -11.82 26.29 4.50
N PHE A 159 -11.33 25.05 4.46
CA PHE A 159 -11.58 24.06 5.49
C PHE A 159 -10.72 24.35 6.73
N THR A 160 -11.37 24.73 7.82
CA THR A 160 -10.70 25.10 9.08
C THR A 160 -10.34 23.89 9.97
N GLY A 161 -10.71 22.67 9.55
CA GLY A 161 -10.38 21.43 10.25
C GLY A 161 -8.99 20.91 9.91
N ALA A 162 -8.54 19.88 10.62
CA ALA A 162 -7.28 19.21 10.32
C ALA A 162 -7.43 18.34 9.07
N VAL A 163 -6.47 18.45 8.16
CA VAL A 163 -6.33 17.61 6.97
C VAL A 163 -5.04 16.79 7.12
N MET A 164 -5.11 15.48 6.88
CA MET A 164 -3.92 14.62 6.89
C MET A 164 -4.02 13.50 5.86
N HIS A 165 -2.88 13.05 5.33
CA HIS A 165 -2.81 11.84 4.54
C HIS A 165 -2.92 10.59 5.44
N ALA A 166 -3.41 9.48 4.91
CA ALA A 166 -3.34 8.18 5.58
C ALA A 166 -1.93 7.75 6.06
N ALA A 167 -0.86 8.31 5.49
CA ALA A 167 0.53 8.00 5.87
C ALA A 167 0.95 8.73 7.15
N GLU A 168 0.22 9.76 7.54
CA GLU A 168 0.41 10.53 8.78
C GLU A 168 -0.48 10.00 9.91
N TYR A 169 -1.53 9.25 9.57
CA TYR A 169 -2.39 8.61 10.56
C TYR A 169 -1.63 7.55 11.37
N ARG A 170 -1.79 7.59 12.70
CA ARG A 170 -1.21 6.59 13.61
C ARG A 170 -2.27 5.81 14.37
N SER A 171 -3.25 6.51 14.95
CA SER A 171 -4.37 5.89 15.66
C SER A 171 -5.55 6.85 15.80
N ALA A 172 -6.70 6.32 16.21
CA ALA A 172 -7.89 7.13 16.54
C ALA A 172 -7.78 7.95 17.84
N LYS A 173 -6.62 7.96 18.51
CA LYS A 173 -6.40 8.70 19.77
C LYS A 173 -6.69 10.20 19.56
N GLY A 174 -7.55 10.77 20.41
CA GLY A 174 -7.92 12.20 20.32
C GLY A 174 -8.95 12.53 19.23
N MET A 175 -9.55 11.53 18.58
CA MET A 175 -10.60 11.70 17.56
C MET A 175 -12.03 11.46 18.09
N GLY A 176 -12.17 11.02 19.35
CA GLY A 176 -13.47 10.76 19.97
C GLY A 176 -14.39 11.99 19.94
N GLY A 177 -15.63 11.80 19.48
CA GLY A 177 -16.64 12.87 19.34
C GLY A 177 -16.44 13.82 18.15
N LYS A 178 -15.29 13.77 17.47
CA LYS A 178 -15.03 14.59 16.27
C LYS A 178 -15.74 14.03 15.05
N ALA A 179 -16.15 14.90 14.14
CA ALA A 179 -16.66 14.46 12.84
C ALA A 179 -15.49 14.30 11.89
N VAL A 180 -15.32 13.11 11.33
CA VAL A 180 -14.17 12.77 10.48
C VAL A 180 -14.66 12.20 9.16
N LEU A 181 -14.23 12.79 8.05
CA LEU A 181 -14.46 12.29 6.71
C LEU A 181 -13.18 11.62 6.19
N VAL A 182 -13.28 10.34 5.85
CA VAL A 182 -12.24 9.59 5.15
C VAL A 182 -12.55 9.61 3.66
N VAL A 183 -11.64 10.15 2.86
CA VAL A 183 -11.76 10.20 1.41
C VAL A 183 -10.98 9.03 0.84
N GLY A 184 -11.66 8.11 0.17
CA GLY A 184 -11.06 6.89 -0.40
C GLY A 184 -11.48 5.63 0.35
N CYS A 185 -11.81 4.59 -0.42
CA CYS A 185 -12.34 3.32 0.07
C CYS A 185 -11.41 2.13 -0.24
N GLY A 186 -10.10 2.37 -0.38
CA GLY A 186 -9.10 1.30 -0.42
C GLY A 186 -8.91 0.66 0.96
N ASN A 187 -8.02 -0.35 1.05
CA ASN A 187 -7.75 -1.05 2.31
C ASN A 187 -7.43 -0.09 3.47
N SER A 188 -6.48 0.84 3.29
CA SER A 188 -6.15 1.81 4.34
C SER A 188 -7.34 2.71 4.70
N GLY A 189 -8.19 3.10 3.74
CA GLY A 189 -9.30 4.01 3.99
C GLY A 189 -10.40 3.34 4.79
N MET A 190 -10.69 2.08 4.47
CA MET A 190 -11.65 1.29 5.24
C MET A 190 -11.16 0.98 6.65
N GLU A 191 -9.88 0.58 6.80
CA GLU A 191 -9.32 0.27 8.12
C GLU A 191 -9.23 1.52 9.02
N ILE A 192 -8.81 2.66 8.46
CA ILE A 192 -8.77 3.93 9.19
C ILE A 192 -10.17 4.39 9.57
N ALA A 193 -11.14 4.32 8.64
CA ALA A 193 -12.52 4.67 8.94
C ALA A 193 -13.10 3.80 10.05
N TYR A 194 -12.79 2.50 10.03
CA TYR A 194 -13.15 1.58 11.10
C TYR A 194 -12.47 1.94 12.43
N ASP A 195 -11.15 2.20 12.43
CA ASP A 195 -10.42 2.53 13.65
C ASP A 195 -10.95 3.82 14.29
N LEU A 196 -11.20 4.85 13.48
CA LEU A 196 -11.85 6.10 13.91
C LEU A 196 -13.23 5.85 14.52
N ALA A 197 -14.06 5.02 13.89
CA ALA A 197 -15.40 4.71 14.39
C ALA A 197 -15.34 3.96 15.73
N VAL A 198 -14.43 2.99 15.88
CA VAL A 198 -14.19 2.28 17.15
C VAL A 198 -13.62 3.22 18.22
N GLY A 199 -12.77 4.16 17.83
CA GLY A 199 -12.23 5.22 18.68
C GLY A 199 -13.25 6.30 19.08
N GLY A 200 -14.51 6.19 18.65
CA GLY A 200 -15.60 7.07 19.04
C GLY A 200 -15.74 8.34 18.19
N ALA A 201 -15.06 8.44 17.05
CA ALA A 201 -15.29 9.50 16.08
C ALA A 201 -16.63 9.29 15.34
N VAL A 202 -17.25 10.39 14.89
CA VAL A 202 -18.38 10.36 13.96
C VAL A 202 -17.83 10.28 12.55
N THR A 203 -17.56 9.05 12.10
CA THR A 203 -16.83 8.78 10.86
C THR A 203 -17.77 8.67 9.65
N SER A 204 -17.38 9.31 8.54
CA SER A 204 -17.97 9.15 7.21
C SER A 204 -16.89 8.72 6.21
N ILE A 205 -17.26 8.00 5.15
CA ILE A 205 -16.34 7.59 4.09
C ILE A 205 -16.86 7.99 2.72
N VAL A 206 -15.98 8.49 1.86
CA VAL A 206 -16.27 8.77 0.45
C VAL A 206 -15.73 7.64 -0.41
N ALA A 207 -16.62 6.97 -1.12
CA ALA A 207 -16.30 5.93 -2.10
C ALA A 207 -16.73 6.39 -3.49
N ARG A 208 -15.77 6.60 -4.40
CA ARG A 208 -16.02 7.01 -5.79
C ARG A 208 -16.29 5.82 -6.72
N GLY A 209 -15.72 4.65 -6.39
CA GLY A 209 -15.72 3.48 -7.26
C GLY A 209 -16.46 2.29 -6.69
N GLU A 210 -16.63 1.28 -7.54
CA GLU A 210 -17.05 -0.05 -7.12
C GLU A 210 -15.89 -0.75 -6.40
N LEU A 211 -16.22 -1.53 -5.38
CA LEU A 211 -15.25 -2.32 -4.64
C LEU A 211 -15.85 -3.66 -4.20
N HIS A 212 -14.99 -4.68 -4.16
CA HIS A 212 -15.31 -5.91 -3.45
C HIS A 212 -14.87 -5.78 -2.00
N LEU A 213 -15.79 -6.02 -1.07
CA LEU A 213 -15.48 -6.19 0.34
C LEU A 213 -15.40 -7.69 0.61
N VAL A 214 -14.27 -8.14 1.15
CA VAL A 214 -14.03 -9.53 1.54
C VAL A 214 -13.45 -9.58 2.94
N THR A 215 -13.64 -10.70 3.63
CA THR A 215 -13.00 -10.90 4.94
C THR A 215 -11.62 -11.51 4.76
N LYS A 216 -10.75 -11.33 5.76
CA LYS A 216 -9.43 -11.98 5.77
C LYS A 216 -9.53 -13.50 5.66
N GLU A 217 -10.54 -14.10 6.29
CA GLU A 217 -10.79 -15.54 6.29
C GLU A 217 -11.30 -16.02 4.92
N ILE A 218 -12.26 -15.30 4.33
CA ILE A 218 -12.76 -15.57 2.98
C ILE A 218 -11.64 -15.45 1.95
N TRP A 219 -10.81 -14.42 2.07
CA TRP A 219 -9.67 -14.22 1.17
C TRP A 219 -8.60 -15.31 1.36
N ASN A 220 -8.37 -15.77 2.58
CA ASN A 220 -7.46 -16.89 2.85
C ASN A 220 -7.95 -18.19 2.19
N VAL A 221 -9.26 -18.46 2.16
CA VAL A 221 -9.83 -19.59 1.40
C VAL A 221 -9.58 -19.41 -0.10
N ALA A 222 -9.79 -18.21 -0.64
CA ALA A 222 -9.52 -17.93 -2.05
C ALA A 222 -8.04 -18.19 -2.42
N MET A 223 -7.12 -17.75 -1.57
CA MET A 223 -5.68 -17.98 -1.71
C MET A 223 -5.33 -19.47 -1.66
N ALA A 224 -5.93 -20.22 -0.72
CA ALA A 224 -5.70 -21.66 -0.60
C ALA A 224 -6.18 -22.42 -1.85
N LEU A 225 -7.40 -22.12 -2.32
CA LEU A 225 -7.95 -22.73 -3.54
C LEU A 225 -7.10 -22.42 -4.78
N HIS A 226 -6.56 -21.20 -4.85
CA HIS A 226 -5.62 -20.87 -5.92
C HIS A 226 -4.34 -21.70 -5.86
N GLY A 227 -3.80 -21.95 -4.67
CA GLY A 227 -2.67 -22.87 -4.47
C GLY A 227 -2.97 -24.31 -4.92
N TYR A 228 -4.24 -24.74 -4.84
CA TYR A 228 -4.72 -26.01 -5.39
C TYR A 228 -5.11 -25.93 -6.88
N HIS A 229 -4.72 -24.86 -7.59
CA HIS A 229 -4.97 -24.65 -9.02
C HIS A 229 -6.46 -24.61 -9.42
N VAL A 230 -7.34 -24.25 -8.48
CA VAL A 230 -8.77 -24.06 -8.78
C VAL A 230 -8.95 -22.85 -9.72
N PRO A 231 -9.74 -22.98 -10.80
CA PRO A 231 -10.01 -21.88 -11.72
C PRO A 231 -10.61 -20.64 -11.03
N ALA A 232 -10.14 -19.45 -11.43
CA ALA A 232 -10.52 -18.17 -10.80
C ALA A 232 -12.04 -17.92 -10.77
N TRP A 233 -12.79 -18.35 -11.79
CA TRP A 233 -14.24 -18.19 -11.82
C TRP A 233 -14.97 -19.04 -10.76
N ILE A 234 -14.43 -20.19 -10.36
CA ILE A 234 -14.96 -21.03 -9.27
C ILE A 234 -14.68 -20.32 -7.94
N ILE A 235 -13.44 -19.85 -7.77
CA ILE A 235 -13.02 -19.09 -6.59
C ILE A 235 -13.93 -17.87 -6.40
N ASP A 236 -14.18 -17.10 -7.46
CA ASP A 236 -15.04 -15.93 -7.43
C ASP A 236 -16.48 -16.26 -7.00
N LYS A 237 -17.10 -17.29 -7.57
CA LYS A 237 -18.45 -17.73 -7.19
C LYS A 237 -18.51 -18.10 -5.71
N LEU A 238 -17.53 -18.87 -5.22
CA LEU A 238 -17.47 -19.28 -3.82
C LEU A 238 -17.25 -18.08 -2.90
N VAL A 239 -16.31 -17.20 -3.22
CA VAL A 239 -16.04 -15.98 -2.45
C VAL A 239 -17.28 -15.10 -2.38
N LEU A 240 -17.97 -14.87 -3.49
CA LEU A 240 -19.19 -14.05 -3.53
C LEU A 240 -20.33 -14.67 -2.73
N LEU A 241 -20.47 -16.01 -2.75
CA LEU A 241 -21.43 -16.73 -1.93
C LEU A 241 -21.11 -16.56 -0.43
N MET A 242 -19.85 -16.80 -0.02
CA MET A 242 -19.44 -16.60 1.37
C MET A 242 -19.64 -15.15 1.82
N CYS A 243 -19.32 -14.17 0.97
CA CYS A 243 -19.57 -12.76 1.24
C CYS A 243 -21.07 -12.47 1.38
N ALA A 244 -21.94 -13.06 0.54
CA ALA A 244 -23.38 -12.90 0.67
C ALA A 244 -23.90 -13.44 2.01
N VAL A 245 -23.38 -14.59 2.47
CA VAL A 245 -23.73 -15.16 3.80
C VAL A 245 -23.24 -14.27 4.93
N VAL A 246 -21.98 -13.82 4.90
CA VAL A 246 -21.37 -13.03 5.98
C VAL A 246 -21.94 -11.62 6.06
N PHE A 247 -22.12 -10.95 4.93
CA PHE A 247 -22.64 -9.57 4.88
C PHE A 247 -24.16 -9.51 4.80
N GLY A 248 -24.86 -10.66 4.73
CA GLY A 248 -26.31 -10.77 4.71
C GLY A 248 -26.96 -10.33 3.39
N GLY A 249 -26.28 -10.51 2.25
CA GLY A 249 -26.74 -10.20 0.91
C GLY A 249 -25.84 -9.22 0.15
N ASP A 250 -26.46 -8.42 -0.71
CA ASP A 250 -25.76 -7.42 -1.52
C ASP A 250 -25.29 -6.22 -0.68
N THR A 251 -24.02 -5.85 -0.84
CA THR A 251 -23.40 -4.70 -0.18
C THR A 251 -23.89 -3.36 -0.74
N ALA A 252 -24.57 -3.35 -1.90
CA ALA A 252 -25.16 -2.14 -2.46
C ALA A 252 -26.21 -1.49 -1.53
N ARG A 253 -26.88 -2.28 -0.67
CA ARG A 253 -27.79 -1.77 0.36
C ARG A 253 -27.10 -0.89 1.42
N HIS A 254 -25.78 -0.99 1.52
CA HIS A 254 -24.92 -0.18 2.38
C HIS A 254 -24.17 0.91 1.59
N GLY A 255 -24.54 1.13 0.31
CA GLY A 255 -23.89 2.10 -0.57
C GLY A 255 -22.59 1.61 -1.22
N LEU A 256 -22.20 0.33 -1.02
CA LEU A 256 -20.99 -0.25 -1.57
C LEU A 256 -21.32 -1.16 -2.77
N ARG A 257 -21.21 -0.59 -3.97
CA ARG A 257 -21.44 -1.32 -5.23
C ARG A 257 -20.25 -2.20 -5.57
N ARG A 258 -20.53 -3.41 -6.06
CA ARG A 258 -19.49 -4.37 -6.46
C ARG A 258 -19.19 -4.27 -7.95
N PRO A 259 -17.93 -4.47 -8.37
CA PRO A 259 -17.57 -4.64 -9.76
C PRO A 259 -18.25 -5.87 -10.39
N ALA A 260 -18.50 -5.81 -11.70
CA ALA A 260 -19.04 -6.94 -12.45
C ALA A 260 -18.08 -8.15 -12.51
N VAL A 261 -16.76 -7.88 -12.52
CA VAL A 261 -15.73 -8.93 -12.45
C VAL A 261 -15.59 -9.38 -11.00
N GLY A 262 -15.47 -10.70 -10.76
CA GLY A 262 -15.31 -11.25 -9.43
C GLY A 262 -14.00 -10.82 -8.72
N PRO A 263 -13.96 -10.89 -7.38
CA PRO A 263 -12.87 -10.31 -6.58
C PRO A 263 -11.49 -10.91 -6.86
N PHE A 264 -11.40 -12.22 -7.11
CA PHE A 264 -10.18 -12.93 -7.43
C PHE A 264 -9.76 -12.71 -8.88
N THR A 265 -10.68 -12.77 -9.84
CA THR A 265 -10.37 -12.44 -11.24
C THR A 265 -9.93 -10.98 -11.38
N MET A 266 -10.55 -10.05 -10.66
CA MET A 266 -10.17 -8.64 -10.62
C MET A 266 -8.72 -8.48 -10.15
N LYS A 267 -8.33 -9.20 -9.09
CA LYS A 267 -6.96 -9.21 -8.56
C LYS A 267 -5.92 -9.73 -9.56
N LEU A 268 -6.29 -10.71 -10.39
CA LEU A 268 -5.39 -11.31 -11.39
C LEU A 268 -5.26 -10.47 -12.67
N THR A 269 -6.29 -9.72 -13.02
CA THR A 269 -6.38 -9.00 -14.30
C THR A 269 -6.14 -7.49 -14.18
N THR A 270 -6.23 -6.94 -12.97
CA THR A 270 -6.10 -5.51 -12.71
C THR A 270 -5.18 -5.25 -11.51
N PRO A 271 -4.62 -4.03 -11.36
CA PRO A 271 -3.92 -3.65 -10.14
C PRO A 271 -4.87 -3.45 -8.94
N ALA A 272 -6.19 -3.46 -9.14
CA ALA A 272 -7.14 -3.24 -8.06
C ALA A 272 -7.22 -4.43 -7.10
N TYR A 273 -7.23 -4.14 -5.81
CA TYR A 273 -7.40 -5.12 -4.75
C TYR A 273 -8.81 -5.06 -4.18
N PRO A 274 -9.42 -6.21 -3.83
CA PRO A 274 -10.56 -6.17 -2.95
C PRO A 274 -10.14 -5.59 -1.59
N VAL A 275 -11.08 -4.94 -0.92
CA VAL A 275 -10.90 -4.47 0.44
C VAL A 275 -11.03 -5.68 1.36
N VAL A 276 -9.94 -6.02 2.05
CA VAL A 276 -9.85 -7.17 2.94
C VAL A 276 -9.93 -6.66 4.38
N ASP A 277 -11.14 -6.62 4.93
CA ASP A 277 -11.37 -6.12 6.29
C ASP A 277 -11.86 -7.23 7.23
N ARG A 278 -11.70 -7.04 8.54
CA ARG A 278 -12.24 -7.95 9.55
C ARG A 278 -13.72 -7.63 9.81
N PRO A 279 -14.66 -8.54 9.55
CA PRO A 279 -15.91 -8.51 10.26
C PRO A 279 -15.70 -9.21 11.60
N ARG A 280 -15.44 -8.46 12.68
CA ARG A 280 -15.80 -9.01 13.99
C ARG A 280 -17.29 -8.82 14.20
N ARG A 281 -18.01 -9.94 14.36
CA ARG A 281 -19.31 -10.00 15.04
C ARG A 281 -19.16 -9.43 16.46
N GLN A 282 -19.18 -8.12 16.65
CA GLN A 282 -19.53 -7.55 17.94
C GLN A 282 -21.05 -7.48 18.02
N ARG A 283 -21.65 -8.59 18.50
CA ARG A 283 -22.94 -8.57 19.21
C ARG A 283 -22.80 -7.84 20.58
N ARG A 284 -22.10 -6.71 20.63
CA ARG A 284 -22.32 -5.75 21.71
C ARG A 284 -23.38 -4.81 21.17
N ARG A 285 -24.56 -4.85 21.81
CA ARG A 285 -25.54 -3.77 21.75
C ARG A 285 -24.79 -2.48 22.10
N VAL A 286 -24.18 -1.83 21.11
CA VAL A 286 -23.98 -0.39 21.14
C VAL A 286 -25.37 0.12 21.38
N ARG A 287 -25.58 0.76 22.55
CA ARG A 287 -26.87 1.30 22.96
C ARG A 287 -27.52 1.90 21.73
N ARG A 288 -28.76 1.47 21.49
CA ARG A 288 -29.66 1.88 20.42
C ARG A 288 -29.94 3.38 20.57
N ARG A 289 -28.93 4.22 20.37
CA ARG A 289 -29.03 5.64 20.05
C ARG A 289 -28.71 5.71 18.57
N GLU A 290 -29.76 5.52 17.79
CA GLU A 290 -29.82 5.70 16.35
C GLU A 290 -28.58 5.26 15.56
N ALA A 291 -28.42 3.94 15.40
CA ALA A 291 -27.85 3.42 14.17
C ALA A 291 -28.77 3.88 13.03
N THR A 292 -28.48 5.06 12.48
CA THR A 292 -29.25 5.59 11.37
C THR A 292 -28.93 4.71 10.17
N PRO A 293 -29.93 4.11 9.50
CA PRO A 293 -29.68 3.40 8.24
C PRO A 293 -28.94 4.34 7.30
N PHE A 294 -28.10 3.79 6.43
CA PHE A 294 -27.46 4.50 5.32
C PHE A 294 -28.52 5.05 4.36
N ARG A 295 -29.28 6.06 4.80
CA ARG A 295 -30.16 6.88 3.99
C ARG A 295 -29.27 7.95 3.40
N ARG A 296 -29.37 8.15 2.09
CA ARG A 296 -28.88 9.33 1.34
C ARG A 296 -29.36 10.69 1.89
N HIS A 297 -29.87 10.77 3.12
CA HIS A 297 -30.67 11.88 3.64
C HIS A 297 -30.15 12.56 4.91
N ARG A 298 -29.09 12.09 5.57
CA ARG A 298 -28.47 12.85 6.69
C ARG A 298 -27.22 13.66 6.31
N LEU A 299 -27.07 13.99 5.02
CA LEU A 299 -26.24 15.11 4.56
C LEU A 299 -27.07 16.42 4.38
N ARG A 300 -28.34 16.45 4.80
CA ARG A 300 -29.22 17.61 4.59
C ARG A 300 -29.02 18.77 5.57
N HIS A 301 -28.40 18.56 6.74
CA HIS A 301 -28.37 19.61 7.77
C HIS A 301 -27.00 19.94 8.37
N ARG A 302 -25.90 19.34 7.93
CA ARG A 302 -24.55 19.79 8.30
C ARG A 302 -23.60 19.64 7.12
N LEU A 303 -23.07 20.77 6.66
CA LEU A 303 -22.02 20.98 5.65
C LEU A 303 -22.45 21.00 4.17
N PRO A 304 -23.12 22.08 3.71
CA PRO A 304 -23.23 22.44 2.29
C PRO A 304 -21.84 22.64 1.63
N GLU A 305 -20.90 23.24 2.36
CA GLU A 305 -19.55 23.61 1.88
C GLU A 305 -18.72 22.37 1.49
N LEU A 306 -18.74 21.32 2.32
CA LEU A 306 -18.01 20.08 2.04
C LEU A 306 -18.59 19.35 0.82
N ARG A 307 -19.91 19.44 0.61
CA ARG A 307 -20.61 18.81 -0.52
C ARG A 307 -20.23 19.43 -1.86
N GLN A 308 -20.10 20.75 -1.91
CA GLN A 308 -19.77 21.49 -3.12
C GLN A 308 -18.29 21.30 -3.50
N ALA A 309 -17.39 21.36 -2.51
CA ALA A 309 -15.97 21.05 -2.68
C ALA A 309 -15.74 19.59 -3.13
N LEU A 310 -16.47 18.63 -2.55
CA LEU A 310 -16.38 17.21 -2.96
C LEU A 310 -17.00 16.93 -4.33
N ALA A 311 -18.11 17.58 -4.70
CA ALA A 311 -18.71 17.40 -6.01
C ALA A 311 -17.76 17.86 -7.13
N GLN A 312 -17.09 19.00 -6.94
CA GLN A 312 -16.12 19.55 -7.89
C GLN A 312 -14.82 18.72 -7.96
N ALA A 313 -14.32 18.22 -6.82
CA ALA A 313 -13.12 17.37 -6.80
C ALA A 313 -13.35 15.97 -7.43
N LEU A 314 -14.59 15.48 -7.49
CA LEU A 314 -14.93 14.16 -8.01
C LEU A 314 -15.12 14.11 -9.53
N GLU A 315 -15.35 15.25 -10.20
CA GLU A 315 -15.55 15.35 -11.65
C GLU A 315 -14.24 15.35 -12.47
N GLY A 316 -13.09 15.69 -11.87
CA GLY A 316 -11.83 15.94 -12.59
C GLY A 316 -10.83 14.79 -12.73
N GLY A 317 -11.15 13.54 -12.33
CA GLY A 317 -10.15 12.47 -12.21
C GLY A 317 -10.32 11.31 -13.18
N GLU A 318 -9.75 11.40 -14.39
CA GLU A 318 -9.59 10.23 -15.29
C GLU A 318 -8.62 9.19 -14.72
N ARG A 319 -8.83 7.90 -15.02
CA ARG A 319 -7.96 6.79 -14.61
C ARG A 319 -6.89 6.51 -15.67
N PRO A 320 -5.58 6.55 -15.38
CA PRO A 320 -4.57 6.10 -16.33
C PRO A 320 -4.42 4.57 -16.28
N ILE A 321 -4.56 3.90 -17.43
CA ILE A 321 -4.13 2.50 -17.64
C ILE A 321 -2.94 2.53 -18.59
N LEU A 322 -1.73 2.17 -18.14
CA LEU A 322 -0.55 2.12 -19.02
C LEU A 322 0.41 0.95 -18.69
N ARG A 323 0.78 0.22 -19.75
CA ARG A 323 1.92 -0.71 -19.83
C ARG A 323 3.05 -0.04 -20.60
N GLY A 324 4.28 -0.43 -20.28
CA GLY A 324 5.51 0.21 -20.76
C GLY A 324 6.39 -0.66 -21.64
N ASP A 325 7.12 0.01 -22.51
CA ASP A 325 8.43 -0.43 -23.04
C ASP A 325 9.50 0.59 -22.63
N GLY A 326 10.76 0.19 -22.67
CA GLY A 326 11.89 0.85 -22.02
C GLY A 326 12.63 1.87 -22.90
N GLU A 327 13.09 2.94 -22.27
CA GLU A 327 14.34 3.65 -22.54
C GLU A 327 14.59 4.73 -21.47
N GLU A 328 15.81 5.27 -21.48
CA GLU A 328 16.46 6.23 -20.56
C GLU A 328 15.54 7.18 -19.77
N GLY A 329 15.85 7.37 -18.49
CA GLY A 329 15.26 8.46 -17.75
C GLY A 329 15.89 8.73 -16.39
N ASN A 330 16.01 10.02 -16.08
CA ASN A 330 16.27 10.53 -14.75
C ASN A 330 15.22 9.93 -13.78
N LEU A 331 15.61 9.42 -12.61
CA LEU A 331 14.70 8.76 -11.66
C LEU A 331 13.56 9.69 -11.18
N ARG A 332 13.68 11.01 -11.38
CA ARG A 332 12.58 11.99 -11.23
C ARG A 332 11.70 12.13 -12.48
N GLN A 333 12.22 11.96 -13.70
CA GLN A 333 11.46 12.07 -14.97
C GLN A 333 10.77 10.76 -15.39
N LEU A 334 11.27 9.60 -14.98
CA LEU A 334 10.54 8.33 -15.09
C LEU A 334 9.22 8.33 -14.30
N ARG A 335 9.04 9.30 -13.39
CA ARG A 335 7.84 9.52 -12.58
C ARG A 335 6.76 10.38 -13.28
N GLY A 336 7.06 11.01 -14.43
CA GLY A 336 6.20 12.09 -14.99
C GLY A 336 5.77 12.01 -16.46
N ARG A 337 6.19 11.02 -17.26
CA ARG A 337 5.77 10.91 -18.67
C ARG A 337 5.55 9.46 -19.11
N ARG A 338 4.31 9.05 -19.27
CA ARG A 338 3.90 8.01 -20.24
C ARG A 338 2.52 8.37 -20.78
N ALA A 339 2.43 8.78 -22.05
CA ALA A 339 1.21 8.86 -22.85
C ALA A 339 1.61 8.86 -24.34
N HIS A 340 0.91 8.05 -25.16
CA HIS A 340 1.04 7.84 -26.63
C HIS A 340 2.29 7.07 -27.14
N ARG A 341 2.28 6.11 -28.09
CA ARG A 341 1.36 5.64 -29.18
C ARG A 341 1.60 4.13 -29.47
N ARG A 342 0.69 3.47 -30.23
CA ARG A 342 0.72 2.03 -30.65
C ARG A 342 1.34 1.80 -32.05
N ARG A 343 2.01 0.64 -32.27
CA ARG A 343 1.60 -0.48 -33.18
C ARG A 343 2.68 -1.60 -33.36
N HIS A 344 2.20 -2.86 -33.43
CA HIS A 344 2.81 -4.14 -33.88
C HIS A 344 4.10 -4.63 -33.17
N GLN A 345 4.19 -5.82 -32.56
CA GLN A 345 4.11 -7.17 -33.16
C GLN A 345 3.79 -8.28 -32.13
N ARG A 346 3.32 -9.43 -32.63
CA ARG A 346 3.01 -10.68 -31.89
C ARG A 346 4.30 -11.46 -31.56
N ALA A 347 4.47 -11.91 -30.33
CA ALA A 347 5.26 -13.11 -29.99
C ALA A 347 4.73 -13.72 -28.67
N SER A 348 4.50 -15.04 -28.67
CA SER A 348 4.03 -15.81 -27.51
C SER A 348 5.19 -16.11 -26.53
N PRO A 349 4.98 -16.08 -25.20
CA PRO A 349 6.03 -16.47 -24.26
C PRO A 349 6.08 -18.00 -24.04
N PRO A 350 7.25 -18.55 -23.67
CA PRO A 350 7.44 -19.99 -23.48
C PRO A 350 6.81 -20.50 -22.17
N ARG A 351 6.54 -21.81 -22.12
CA ARG A 351 5.99 -22.53 -20.97
C ARG A 351 7.07 -22.72 -19.89
N GLU A 352 6.84 -22.18 -18.69
CA GLU A 352 7.60 -22.48 -17.47
C GLU A 352 6.84 -23.49 -16.59
N GLY A 353 7.59 -24.39 -15.93
CA GLY A 353 7.10 -25.50 -15.09
C GLY A 353 6.46 -25.06 -13.75
N PRO A 354 6.03 -26.02 -12.89
CA PRO A 354 5.16 -25.75 -11.75
C PRO A 354 5.96 -25.21 -10.55
N GLY A 355 6.41 -23.96 -10.64
CA GLY A 355 6.84 -23.15 -9.50
C GLY A 355 5.65 -22.40 -8.92
N GLN A 356 5.49 -22.40 -7.59
CA GLN A 356 4.51 -21.59 -6.87
C GLN A 356 4.54 -20.15 -7.40
N ARG A 357 3.46 -19.73 -8.07
CA ARG A 357 3.23 -18.32 -8.39
C ARG A 357 3.02 -17.58 -7.07
N GLN A 358 4.07 -17.00 -6.54
CA GLN A 358 4.02 -16.19 -5.32
C GLN A 358 3.18 -14.95 -5.64
N LEU A 359 1.99 -14.85 -5.03
CA LEU A 359 1.20 -13.62 -5.08
C LEU A 359 1.90 -12.62 -4.15
N ASN A 360 2.54 -11.62 -4.73
CA ASN A 360 3.27 -10.57 -4.02
C ASN A 360 2.42 -9.93 -2.89
N ILE A 361 3.07 -9.67 -1.75
CA ILE A 361 2.48 -8.95 -0.60
C ILE A 361 2.43 -7.46 -0.96
N TYR A 362 1.23 -6.92 -1.16
CA TYR A 362 1.03 -5.49 -1.35
C TYR A 362 0.19 -4.92 -0.21
N ILE A 363 0.75 -3.98 0.55
CA ILE A 363 -0.08 -2.98 1.23
C ILE A 363 -0.43 -1.96 0.17
N HIS A 364 -1.71 -1.74 -0.11
CA HIS A 364 -2.11 -0.70 -1.06
C HIS A 364 -2.40 0.59 -0.29
N ILE A 365 -1.50 1.58 -0.37
CA ILE A 365 -1.75 2.94 0.12
C ILE A 365 -2.10 3.80 -1.09
N THR A 366 -3.25 3.54 -1.72
CA THR A 366 -3.78 4.48 -2.72
C THR A 366 -4.42 5.65 -2.02
N THR A 367 -4.07 6.88 -2.45
CA THR A 367 -4.84 8.14 -2.34
C THR A 367 -5.95 8.13 -1.27
N ILE A 368 -5.58 8.23 0.00
CA ILE A 368 -6.53 8.33 1.10
C ILE A 368 -6.17 9.52 1.97
N TYR A 369 -7.15 10.41 2.14
CA TYR A 369 -7.07 11.58 3.02
C TYR A 369 -8.10 11.50 4.11
N ILE A 370 -7.74 12.05 5.26
CA ILE A 370 -8.58 12.14 6.43
C ILE A 370 -8.79 13.61 6.70
N LEU A 371 -10.05 14.02 6.72
CA LEU A 371 -10.48 15.36 7.07
C LEU A 371 -11.16 15.27 8.44
N ALA A 372 -10.55 15.84 9.47
CA ALA A 372 -11.06 15.81 10.84
C ALA A 372 -11.46 17.22 11.30
N CYS A 373 -12.74 17.40 11.65
CA CYS A 373 -13.24 18.64 12.26
C CYS A 373 -13.53 18.43 13.74
N ASP A 374 -13.02 19.34 14.57
CA ASP A 374 -13.43 19.47 15.98
C ASP A 374 -14.62 20.42 16.09
N PHE A 375 -15.82 19.88 16.34
CA PHE A 375 -17.02 20.68 16.56
C PHE A 375 -17.25 21.03 18.04
N SER A 376 -16.38 20.62 18.97
CA SER A 376 -16.52 20.96 20.40
C SER A 376 -16.32 22.45 20.69
N LYS A 377 -15.67 23.18 19.76
CA LYS A 377 -15.43 24.62 19.86
C LYS A 377 -16.51 25.51 19.24
N LYS A 378 -17.59 24.97 18.66
CA LYS A 378 -18.76 25.79 18.29
C LYS A 378 -19.77 25.86 19.44
N LYS A 379 -19.38 26.58 20.51
CA LYS A 379 -20.31 27.31 21.37
C LYS A 379 -19.97 28.80 21.21
N SER A 380 -21.00 29.60 20.99
CA SER A 380 -21.03 31.04 20.68
C SER A 380 -20.46 31.46 19.32
N LEU A 381 -21.35 31.59 18.35
CA LEU A 381 -21.64 32.88 17.70
C LEU A 381 -23.15 32.94 17.45
#